data_AF-A0A5A9NN81-F1
#
_entry.id   AF-A0A5A9NN81-F1
#
_cell.length_a   1.000
_cell.length_b   1.000
_cell.length_c   1.000
_cell.angle_alpha   90.00
_cell.angle_beta   90.00
_cell.angle_gamma   90.00
#
_symmetry.space_group_name_H-M   'P 1'
#
loop_
_entity.id
_entity.type
_entity.pdbx_description
1 polymer ?
#
loop_
_entity_poly.entity_id
_entity_poly.type
_entity_poly.pdbx_seq_one_letter_code
_entity_poly.pdbx_strand_id
1 'polypeptide(L)'
;MVDLVLSGGDRKRYTGYQVTCNCFSISDGELQDVGVGLYPSMSLLNHDCRPNCVMMFEGKTLKLRAIRVIRACEELTISYTDVLAPCPERHSHLQEQYHFLCQCKRCSTADRDREMLAGEKSAWMSLRDSIPHLQQLQSEQRILYRRITLPDTGLLDLATDACISLDDYERALEYGSRALQPYKSLRLAGPPLAVATATKSATLKLMGFSSMTSQAKPVMEEEFRRRRIIFVC
;
A
#
# COMPACT_ATOMS: atom_id res chain seq x y z
N MET A 1 -15.03 20.50 -18.50
CA MET A 1 -15.45 19.09 -18.60
C MET A 1 -14.31 18.29 -19.18
N VAL A 2 -14.13 17.05 -18.76
CA VAL A 2 -13.12 16.13 -19.26
C VAL A 2 -13.83 15.04 -20.07
N ASP A 3 -13.44 14.91 -21.34
CA ASP A 3 -13.92 13.82 -22.21
C ASP A 3 -13.01 12.60 -21.98
N LEU A 4 -13.59 11.50 -21.52
CA LEU A 4 -12.86 10.25 -21.28
C LEU A 4 -13.43 9.12 -22.13
N VAL A 5 -12.53 8.32 -22.68
CA VAL A 5 -12.86 7.11 -23.41
C VAL A 5 -12.77 5.94 -22.42
N LEU A 6 -13.91 5.30 -22.16
CA LEU A 6 -13.98 4.14 -21.28
C LEU A 6 -13.49 2.88 -22.00
N SER A 7 -13.12 1.83 -21.25
CA SER A 7 -12.80 0.53 -21.84
C SER A 7 -14.04 -0.03 -22.55
N GLY A 8 -14.03 0.00 -23.89
CA GLY A 8 -15.20 -0.28 -24.73
C GLY A 8 -15.46 0.78 -25.81
N GLY A 9 -14.75 1.92 -25.77
CA GLY A 9 -14.85 2.97 -26.78
C GLY A 9 -15.94 4.01 -26.50
N ASP A 10 -16.77 3.80 -25.47
CA ASP A 10 -17.78 4.75 -25.03
C ASP A 10 -17.14 6.05 -24.54
N ARG A 11 -17.62 7.18 -25.06
CA ARG A 11 -17.26 8.52 -24.59
C ARG A 11 -18.24 8.98 -23.54
N LYS A 12 -17.74 9.28 -22.35
CA LYS A 12 -18.52 9.95 -21.29
C LYS A 12 -17.86 11.26 -20.88
N ARG A 13 -18.70 12.25 -20.61
CA ARG A 13 -18.29 13.56 -20.08
C ARG A 13 -18.34 13.53 -18.57
N TYR A 14 -17.23 13.92 -17.96
CA TYR A 14 -17.12 14.10 -16.52
C TYR A 14 -16.80 15.57 -16.21
N THR A 15 -17.36 16.09 -15.13
CA THR A 15 -16.91 17.37 -14.56
C THR A 15 -15.55 17.18 -13.90
N GLY A 16 -14.81 18.27 -13.67
CA GLY A 16 -13.53 18.18 -12.93
C GLY A 16 -13.71 17.55 -11.56
N TYR A 17 -14.79 17.92 -10.86
CA TYR A 17 -15.18 17.36 -9.57
C TYR A 17 -15.46 15.85 -9.63
N GLN A 18 -16.15 15.38 -10.67
CA GLN A 18 -16.38 13.95 -10.84
C GLN A 18 -15.07 13.19 -11.09
N VAL A 19 -14.11 13.78 -11.81
CA VAL A 19 -12.80 13.14 -11.99
C VAL A 19 -12.04 13.07 -10.67
N THR A 20 -11.97 14.17 -9.91
CA THR A 20 -11.17 14.23 -8.67
C THR A 20 -11.68 13.29 -7.58
N CYS A 21 -13.01 13.13 -7.46
CA CYS A 21 -13.59 12.31 -6.39
C CYS A 21 -13.69 10.82 -6.75
N ASN A 22 -13.55 10.45 -8.03
CA ASN A 22 -13.84 9.09 -8.49
C ASN A 22 -12.67 8.41 -9.17
N CYS A 23 -11.54 9.11 -9.33
CA CYS A 23 -10.34 8.51 -9.89
C CYS A 23 -9.67 7.56 -8.89
N PHE A 24 -9.05 6.52 -9.41
CA PHE A 24 -8.33 5.52 -8.64
C PHE A 24 -6.88 5.52 -9.11
N SER A 25 -5.93 5.56 -8.16
CA SER A 25 -4.54 5.23 -8.44
C SER A 25 -4.45 3.77 -8.84
N ILE A 26 -3.94 3.51 -10.03
CA ILE A 26 -3.67 2.17 -10.54
C ILE A 26 -2.28 1.81 -10.08
N SER A 27 -2.16 0.69 -9.38
CA SER A 27 -0.89 0.16 -8.92
C SER A 27 -0.50 -1.14 -9.60
N ASP A 28 0.79 -1.42 -9.67
CA ASP A 28 1.31 -2.69 -10.19
C ASP A 28 1.38 -3.79 -9.12
N GLY A 29 1.96 -4.94 -9.46
CA GLY A 29 2.13 -6.06 -8.52
C GLY A 29 3.05 -5.78 -7.34
N GLU A 30 3.83 -4.69 -7.39
CA GLU A 30 4.67 -4.19 -6.30
C GLU A 30 4.01 -3.03 -5.54
N LEU A 31 2.76 -2.72 -5.88
CA LEU A 31 1.96 -1.62 -5.32
C LEU A 31 2.54 -0.24 -5.60
N GLN A 32 3.34 -0.10 -6.65
CA GLN A 32 3.79 1.21 -7.12
C GLN A 32 2.71 1.85 -7.98
N ASP A 33 2.47 3.14 -7.78
CA ASP A 33 1.50 3.89 -8.58
C ASP A 33 2.02 4.05 -10.02
N VAL A 34 1.33 3.45 -10.98
CA VAL A 34 1.69 3.47 -12.41
C VAL A 34 0.74 4.31 -13.26
N GLY A 35 -0.36 4.78 -12.68
CA GLY A 35 -1.30 5.65 -13.38
C GLY A 35 -2.56 5.95 -12.59
N VAL A 36 -3.52 6.58 -13.26
CA VAL A 36 -4.83 6.92 -12.70
C VAL A 36 -5.91 6.49 -13.67
N GLY A 37 -6.99 5.89 -13.15
CA GLY A 37 -8.11 5.41 -13.96
C GLY A 37 -9.45 5.77 -13.35
N LEU A 38 -10.48 5.82 -14.20
CA LEU A 38 -11.86 5.97 -13.78
C LEU A 38 -12.61 4.66 -13.98
N TYR A 39 -13.21 4.17 -12.90
CA TYR A 39 -13.94 2.90 -12.86
C TYR A 39 -15.35 3.16 -12.32
N PRO A 40 -16.29 3.63 -13.16
CA PRO A 40 -17.57 4.16 -12.70
C PRO A 40 -18.40 3.18 -11.84
N SER A 41 -18.34 1.88 -12.15
CA SER A 41 -19.02 0.85 -11.34
C SER A 41 -18.41 0.70 -9.94
N MET A 42 -17.11 0.94 -9.79
CA MET A 42 -16.40 0.86 -8.51
C MET A 42 -16.53 2.16 -7.71
N SER A 43 -16.79 3.28 -8.38
CA SER A 43 -17.09 4.58 -7.75
C SER A 43 -18.39 4.59 -6.92
N LEU A 44 -19.19 3.52 -6.97
CA LEU A 44 -20.37 3.34 -6.13
C LEU A 44 -20.05 2.85 -4.70
N LEU A 45 -18.85 2.32 -4.46
CA LEU A 45 -18.46 1.73 -3.19
C LEU A 45 -18.06 2.82 -2.21
N ASN A 46 -18.74 2.94 -1.09
CA ASN A 46 -18.42 3.95 -0.08
C ASN A 46 -17.18 3.60 0.76
N HIS A 47 -16.71 4.62 1.48
CA HIS A 47 -15.58 4.49 2.39
C HIS A 47 -15.97 3.91 3.77
N ASP A 48 -15.19 2.95 4.26
CA ASP A 48 -15.07 2.65 5.69
C ASP A 48 -13.58 2.49 6.06
N CYS A 49 -13.16 3.00 7.22
CA CYS A 49 -11.78 2.81 7.72
C CYS A 49 -11.49 1.38 8.20
N ARG A 50 -12.52 0.53 8.25
CA ARG A 50 -12.49 -0.93 8.45
C ARG A 50 -13.34 -1.59 7.34
N PRO A 51 -12.86 -1.55 6.09
CA PRO A 51 -13.65 -1.97 4.94
C PRO A 51 -13.93 -3.48 4.95
N ASN A 52 -14.89 -3.91 4.15
CA ASN A 52 -15.15 -5.34 3.91
C ASN A 52 -14.67 -5.83 2.55
N CYS A 53 -14.27 -4.91 1.67
CA CYS A 53 -13.70 -5.20 0.38
C CYS A 53 -12.33 -4.51 0.20
N VAL A 54 -11.54 -5.07 -0.71
CA VAL A 54 -10.28 -4.50 -1.17
C VAL A 54 -10.26 -4.48 -2.69
N MET A 55 -9.65 -3.43 -3.26
CA MET A 55 -9.40 -3.33 -4.69
C MET A 55 -7.96 -3.75 -4.99
N MET A 56 -7.80 -4.49 -6.08
CA MET A 56 -6.50 -4.88 -6.62
C MET A 56 -6.50 -4.67 -8.12
N PHE A 57 -5.35 -4.32 -8.67
CA PHE A 57 -5.18 -4.14 -10.10
C PHE A 57 -4.40 -5.31 -10.70
N GLU A 58 -4.87 -5.79 -11.84
CA GLU A 58 -4.12 -6.65 -12.75
C GLU A 58 -3.98 -5.90 -14.07
N GLY A 59 -2.84 -5.22 -14.23
CA GLY A 59 -2.67 -4.21 -15.27
C GLY A 59 -3.69 -3.09 -15.10
N LYS A 60 -4.57 -2.90 -16.10
CA LYS A 60 -5.64 -1.88 -16.08
C LYS A 60 -6.97 -2.43 -15.52
N THR A 61 -7.04 -3.71 -15.17
CA THR A 61 -8.26 -4.36 -14.70
C THR A 61 -8.36 -4.27 -13.18
N LEU A 62 -9.40 -3.59 -12.69
CA LEU A 62 -9.70 -3.51 -11.26
C LEU A 62 -10.52 -4.73 -10.82
N LYS A 63 -10.03 -5.45 -9.81
CA LYS A 63 -10.70 -6.56 -9.13
C LYS A 63 -11.08 -6.16 -7.72
N LEU A 64 -12.36 -6.34 -7.38
CA LEU A 64 -12.88 -6.19 -6.02
C LEU A 64 -12.91 -7.56 -5.34
N ARG A 65 -12.37 -7.67 -4.13
CA ARG A 65 -12.43 -8.90 -3.33
C ARG A 65 -12.93 -8.62 -1.92
N ALA A 66 -13.78 -9.50 -1.40
CA ALA A 66 -14.14 -9.50 0.01
C ALA A 66 -12.94 -9.92 0.86
N ILE A 67 -12.72 -9.21 1.96
CA ILE A 67 -11.64 -9.50 2.92
C ILE A 67 -12.15 -10.01 4.27
N ARG A 68 -13.48 -10.08 4.43
CA ARG A 68 -14.16 -10.72 5.55
C ARG A 68 -15.50 -11.27 5.09
N VAL A 69 -16.15 -12.03 5.96
CA VAL A 69 -17.55 -12.45 5.73
C VAL A 69 -18.43 -11.20 5.65
N ILE A 70 -19.28 -11.17 4.62
CA ILE A 70 -20.24 -10.09 4.34
C ILE A 70 -21.63 -10.69 4.47
N ARG A 71 -22.48 -10.05 5.28
CA ARG A 71 -23.87 -10.51 5.46
C ARG A 71 -24.72 -10.09 4.27
N ALA A 72 -25.82 -10.82 4.04
CA ALA A 72 -26.81 -10.38 3.06
C ALA A 72 -27.27 -8.95 3.39
N CYS A 73 -27.36 -8.10 2.35
CA CYS A 73 -27.71 -6.68 2.45
C CYS A 73 -26.71 -5.80 3.22
N GLU A 74 -25.55 -6.32 3.62
CA GLU A 74 -24.48 -5.48 4.15
C GLU A 74 -23.84 -4.66 3.01
N GLU A 75 -23.66 -3.37 3.25
CA GLU A 75 -23.03 -2.47 2.28
C GLU A 75 -21.58 -2.89 1.99
N LEU A 76 -21.19 -2.87 0.71
CA LEU A 76 -19.82 -3.11 0.30
C LEU A 76 -19.01 -1.81 0.43
N THR A 77 -17.91 -1.87 1.19
CA THR A 77 -17.08 -0.71 1.49
C THR A 77 -15.60 -0.98 1.24
N ILE A 78 -14.89 0.07 0.85
CA ILE A 78 -13.44 0.08 0.58
C ILE A 78 -12.77 1.18 1.41
N SER A 79 -11.44 1.14 1.54
CA SER A 79 -10.71 2.26 2.15
C SER A 79 -10.27 3.23 1.05
N TYR A 80 -10.61 4.52 1.19
CA TYR A 80 -10.08 5.59 0.33
C TYR A 80 -8.76 6.14 0.86
N THR A 81 -8.46 5.85 2.13
CA THR A 81 -7.25 6.29 2.83
C THR A 81 -6.35 5.10 3.12
N ASP A 82 -5.10 5.37 3.50
CA ASP A 82 -4.27 4.35 4.12
C ASP A 82 -4.94 3.85 5.41
N VAL A 83 -5.15 2.53 5.49
CA VAL A 83 -5.72 1.88 6.65
C VAL A 83 -4.81 1.97 7.87
N LEU A 84 -3.53 2.31 7.72
CA LEU A 84 -2.61 2.53 8.84
C LEU A 84 -2.53 4.00 9.28
N ALA A 85 -3.09 4.94 8.53
CA ALA A 85 -3.09 6.35 8.93
C ALA A 85 -3.92 6.58 10.21
N PRO A 86 -3.49 7.47 11.13
CA PRO A 86 -4.27 7.86 12.31
C PRO A 86 -5.51 8.70 11.92
N CYS A 87 -6.50 8.77 12.81
CA CYS A 87 -7.78 9.43 12.53
C CYS A 87 -7.67 10.87 12.00
N PRO A 88 -6.81 11.75 12.57
CA PRO A 88 -6.67 13.11 12.06
C PRO A 88 -6.21 13.15 10.60
N GLU A 89 -5.26 12.29 10.21
CA GLU A 89 -4.76 12.21 8.83
C GLU A 89 -5.83 11.68 7.88
N ARG A 90 -6.58 10.64 8.30
CA ARG A 90 -7.71 10.12 7.51
C ARG A 90 -8.78 11.20 7.31
N HIS A 91 -9.13 11.95 8.35
CA HIS A 91 -10.11 13.03 8.25
C HIS A 91 -9.65 14.17 7.34
N SER A 92 -8.38 14.60 7.45
CA SER A 92 -7.83 15.63 6.55
C SER A 92 -7.95 15.19 5.09
N HIS A 93 -7.46 13.99 4.78
CA HIS A 93 -7.49 13.45 3.42
C HIS A 93 -8.92 13.32 2.87
N LEU A 94 -9.84 12.75 3.64
CA LEU A 94 -11.23 12.57 3.21
C LEU A 94 -11.96 13.91 3.02
N GLN A 95 -11.68 14.90 3.87
CA GLN A 95 -12.29 16.22 3.77
C GLN A 95 -11.74 17.02 2.57
N GLU A 96 -10.43 16.91 2.32
CA GLU A 96 -9.76 17.61 1.21
C GLU A 96 -10.12 17.02 -0.16
N GLN A 97 -10.10 15.69 -0.29
CA GLN A 97 -10.28 15.01 -1.58
C GLN A 97 -11.74 14.62 -1.87
N TYR A 98 -12.48 14.19 -0.85
CA TYR A 98 -13.83 13.64 -1.00
C TYR A 98 -14.93 14.48 -0.31
N HIS A 99 -14.54 15.54 0.39
CA HIS A 99 -15.42 16.52 1.02
C HIS A 99 -16.44 15.93 2.01
N PHE A 100 -16.04 14.90 2.76
CA PHE A 100 -16.84 14.37 3.85
C PHE A 100 -16.01 14.00 5.08
N LEU A 101 -16.68 13.97 6.23
CA LEU A 101 -16.12 13.51 7.49
C LEU A 101 -16.55 12.07 7.78
N CYS A 102 -15.61 11.16 7.99
CA CYS A 102 -15.92 9.76 8.28
C CYS A 102 -16.46 9.59 9.72
N GLN A 103 -17.57 8.88 9.85
CA GLN A 103 -18.22 8.59 11.14
C GLN A 103 -18.18 7.10 11.50
N CYS A 104 -17.32 6.31 10.83
CA CYS A 104 -17.21 4.88 11.10
C CYS A 104 -16.78 4.60 12.55
N LYS A 105 -16.98 3.36 13.01
CA LYS A 105 -16.65 2.93 14.38
C LYS A 105 -15.19 3.21 14.76
N ARG A 106 -14.26 3.14 13.81
CA ARG A 106 -12.83 3.40 14.05
C ARG A 106 -12.58 4.89 14.31
N CYS A 107 -13.20 5.77 13.52
CA CYS A 107 -13.09 7.21 13.72
C CYS A 107 -13.78 7.68 14.99
N SER A 108 -14.96 7.14 15.32
CA SER A 108 -15.71 7.54 16.51
C SER A 108 -15.08 7.12 17.84
N THR A 109 -14.18 6.14 17.82
CA THR A 109 -13.49 5.63 19.01
C THR A 109 -12.01 6.00 19.08
N ALA A 110 -11.49 6.72 18.07
CA ALA A 110 -10.05 6.96 17.88
C ALA A 110 -9.22 5.67 18.00
N ASP A 111 -9.79 4.55 17.51
CA ASP A 111 -9.23 3.23 17.73
C ASP A 111 -7.83 3.12 17.12
N ARG A 112 -6.86 2.84 18.01
CA ARG A 112 -5.42 2.64 17.73
C ARG A 112 -4.65 3.85 17.23
N ASP A 113 -5.22 5.03 17.30
CA ASP A 113 -4.47 6.25 16.96
C ASP A 113 -3.23 6.40 17.84
N ARG A 114 -3.30 6.01 19.12
CA ARG A 114 -2.15 6.02 20.04
C ARG A 114 -1.01 5.12 19.57
N GLU A 115 -1.32 3.97 18.96
CA GLU A 115 -0.33 3.04 18.41
C GLU A 115 0.28 3.62 17.12
N MET A 116 -0.55 4.19 16.24
CA MET A 116 -0.09 4.76 14.96
C MET A 116 0.70 6.07 15.13
N LEU A 117 0.43 6.82 16.19
CA LEU A 117 1.16 8.03 16.56
C LEU A 117 2.33 7.75 17.52
N ALA A 118 2.62 6.48 17.82
CA ALA A 118 3.73 6.14 18.70
C ALA A 118 5.07 6.44 18.01
N GLY A 119 5.97 7.15 18.71
CA GLY A 119 7.27 7.59 18.19
C GLY A 119 7.38 9.10 18.02
N GLU A 120 8.59 9.57 17.72
CA GLU A 120 8.84 11.00 17.56
C GLU A 120 8.47 11.46 16.14
N LYS A 121 7.41 12.26 16.01
CA LYS A 121 6.84 12.69 14.71
C LYS A 121 7.87 13.39 13.80
N SER A 122 8.75 14.18 14.37
CA SER A 122 9.84 14.87 13.66
C SER A 122 10.84 13.90 13.03
N ALA A 123 11.15 12.78 13.69
CA ALA A 123 12.18 11.85 13.26
C ALA A 123 11.81 11.08 11.98
N TRP A 124 10.52 10.78 11.78
CA TRP A 124 10.05 10.04 10.60
C TRP A 124 9.53 10.93 9.47
N MET A 125 9.04 12.15 9.76
CA MET A 125 8.63 13.10 8.71
C MET A 125 9.81 13.49 7.81
N SER A 126 10.96 13.84 8.39
CA SER A 126 12.17 14.13 7.61
C SER A 126 12.63 12.94 6.75
N LEU A 127 12.34 11.71 7.18
CA LEU A 127 12.66 10.50 6.43
C LEU A 127 11.67 10.27 5.28
N ARG A 128 10.36 10.44 5.53
CA ARG A 128 9.29 10.32 4.54
C ARG A 128 9.52 11.26 3.35
N ASP A 129 9.90 12.50 3.62
CA ASP A 129 10.17 13.50 2.57
C ASP A 129 11.43 13.16 1.76
N SER A 130 12.39 12.45 2.35
CA SER A 130 13.65 12.08 1.70
C SER A 130 13.52 10.82 0.84
N ILE A 131 12.54 9.95 1.09
CA ILE A 131 12.40 8.63 0.46
C ILE A 131 12.31 8.64 -1.07
N PRO A 132 11.51 9.51 -1.70
CA PRO A 132 11.44 9.55 -3.17
C PRO A 132 12.78 9.88 -3.81
N HIS A 133 13.63 10.67 -3.14
CA HIS A 133 14.99 10.98 -3.59
C HIS A 133 15.96 9.82 -3.34
N LEU A 134 15.77 9.05 -2.26
CA LEU A 134 16.63 7.92 -1.90
C LEU A 134 16.44 6.70 -2.81
N GLN A 135 15.27 6.52 -3.44
CA GLN A 135 15.06 5.50 -4.46
C GLN A 135 15.97 5.69 -5.69
N GLN A 136 16.41 6.93 -5.95
CA GLN A 136 17.26 7.28 -7.10
C GLN A 136 18.76 7.19 -6.79
N LEU A 137 19.17 7.08 -5.52
CA LEU A 137 20.57 7.15 -5.09
C LEU A 137 21.01 5.89 -4.33
N GLN A 138 21.37 4.83 -5.06
CA GLN A 138 21.83 3.54 -4.50
C GLN A 138 23.02 3.67 -3.51
N SER A 139 23.87 4.69 -3.68
CA SER A 139 25.05 4.91 -2.82
C SER A 139 24.72 5.52 -1.45
N GLU A 140 23.64 6.28 -1.33
CA GLU A 140 23.24 6.96 -0.07
C GLU A 140 22.28 6.12 0.80
N GLN A 141 21.63 5.14 0.19
CA GLN A 141 20.77 4.15 0.87
C GLN A 141 21.49 3.48 2.06
N ARG A 142 22.78 3.13 1.93
CA ARG A 142 23.55 2.42 2.97
C ARG A 142 23.70 3.17 4.31
N ILE A 143 23.64 4.51 4.29
CA ILE A 143 23.84 5.35 5.49
C ILE A 143 22.51 5.52 6.25
N LEU A 144 21.39 5.52 5.54
CA LEU A 144 20.07 5.78 6.10
C LEU A 144 19.50 4.57 6.86
N TYR A 145 19.64 3.36 6.31
CA TYR A 145 19.01 2.15 6.88
C TYR A 145 19.63 1.70 8.21
N ARG A 146 20.89 2.04 8.52
CA ARG A 146 21.54 1.66 9.78
C ARG A 146 21.04 2.40 11.02
N ARG A 147 20.24 3.47 10.86
CA ARG A 147 19.74 4.30 11.98
C ARG A 147 18.22 4.24 12.16
N ILE A 148 17.55 3.32 11.45
CA ILE A 148 16.09 3.20 11.43
C ILE A 148 15.59 2.45 12.67
N THR A 149 15.28 3.20 13.72
CA THR A 149 14.34 2.79 14.79
C THR A 149 12.95 3.32 14.44
N LEU A 150 12.38 2.86 13.33
CA LEU A 150 11.10 3.39 12.84
C LEU A 150 9.90 2.62 13.40
N PRO A 151 8.89 3.33 13.93
CA PRO A 151 7.59 2.77 14.28
C PRO A 151 6.59 2.81 13.10
N ASP A 152 6.84 3.61 12.07
CA ASP A 152 5.96 3.76 10.91
C ASP A 152 6.09 2.54 9.98
N THR A 153 4.95 1.92 9.67
CA THR A 153 4.87 0.70 8.85
C THR A 153 5.21 0.96 7.38
N GLY A 154 4.83 2.12 6.84
CA GLY A 154 5.15 2.48 5.46
C GLY A 154 6.66 2.63 5.25
N LEU A 155 7.36 3.16 6.26
CA LEU A 155 8.82 3.27 6.22
C LEU A 155 9.51 1.92 6.38
N LEU A 156 8.94 0.99 7.15
CA LEU A 156 9.45 -0.37 7.26
C LEU A 156 9.30 -1.16 5.95
N ASP A 157 8.20 -0.96 5.20
CA ASP A 157 8.05 -1.60 3.87
C ASP A 157 9.06 -1.04 2.87
N LEU A 158 9.26 0.28 2.84
CA LEU A 158 10.29 0.92 2.02
C LEU A 158 11.72 0.49 2.40
N ALA A 159 11.98 0.34 3.70
CA ALA A 159 13.25 -0.19 4.19
C ALA A 159 13.46 -1.65 3.79
N THR A 160 12.38 -2.44 3.74
CA THR A 160 12.41 -3.82 3.24
C THR A 160 12.82 -3.84 1.77
N ASP A 161 12.21 -2.98 0.93
CA ASP A 161 12.51 -2.92 -0.51
C ASP A 161 13.93 -2.45 -0.83
N ALA A 162 14.43 -1.51 -0.03
CA ALA A 162 15.82 -1.07 -0.16
C ALA A 162 16.81 -2.14 0.31
N CYS A 163 16.54 -2.82 1.43
CA CYS A 163 17.37 -3.95 1.88
C CYS A 163 17.41 -5.08 0.84
N ILE A 164 16.27 -5.40 0.20
CA ILE A 164 16.21 -6.36 -0.93
C ILE A 164 17.09 -5.87 -2.09
N SER A 165 17.01 -4.59 -2.44
CA SER A 165 17.81 -4.00 -3.53
C SER A 165 19.31 -3.93 -3.23
N LEU A 166 19.70 -4.00 -1.96
CA LEU A 166 21.09 -3.99 -1.49
C LEU A 166 21.64 -5.39 -1.12
N ASP A 167 20.89 -6.45 -1.41
CA ASP A 167 21.20 -7.84 -1.02
C ASP A 167 21.35 -8.08 0.50
N ASP A 168 20.77 -7.21 1.33
CA ASP A 168 20.77 -7.33 2.81
C ASP A 168 19.47 -7.98 3.31
N TYR A 169 19.27 -9.24 2.96
CA TYR A 169 17.96 -9.85 3.14
C TYR A 169 17.65 -10.27 4.59
N GLU A 170 18.66 -10.38 5.46
CA GLU A 170 18.45 -10.60 6.90
C GLU A 170 17.72 -9.39 7.51
N ARG A 171 18.19 -8.17 7.20
CA ARG A 171 17.49 -6.94 7.60
C ARG A 171 16.17 -6.76 6.87
N ALA A 172 16.09 -7.13 5.58
CA ALA A 172 14.81 -7.09 4.86
C ALA A 172 13.75 -7.95 5.55
N LEU A 173 14.12 -9.14 6.02
CA LEU A 173 13.21 -10.03 6.74
C LEU A 173 12.80 -9.46 8.11
N GLU A 174 13.74 -8.83 8.83
CA GLU A 174 13.45 -8.16 10.09
C GLU A 174 12.43 -7.03 9.90
N TYR A 175 12.70 -6.10 8.97
CA TYR A 175 11.82 -4.97 8.70
C TYR A 175 10.47 -5.41 8.15
N GLY A 176 10.43 -6.35 7.21
CA GLY A 176 9.17 -6.89 6.67
C GLY A 176 8.33 -7.59 7.74
N SER A 177 8.97 -8.34 8.65
CA SER A 177 8.27 -8.98 9.76
C SER A 177 7.68 -7.98 10.76
N ARG A 178 8.36 -6.84 10.98
CA ARG A 178 7.88 -5.74 11.82
C ARG A 178 6.75 -4.95 11.14
N ALA A 179 6.87 -4.68 9.84
CA ALA A 179 5.84 -4.02 9.03
C ALA A 179 4.51 -4.78 9.04
N LEU A 180 4.53 -6.11 9.20
CA LEU A 180 3.31 -6.91 9.28
C LEU A 180 2.55 -6.83 10.61
N GLN A 181 3.19 -6.39 11.69
CA GLN A 181 2.58 -6.43 13.02
C GLN A 181 1.32 -5.55 13.14
N PRO A 182 1.30 -4.31 12.62
CA PRO A 182 0.11 -3.46 12.71
C PRO A 182 -1.08 -3.99 11.89
N TYR A 183 -0.83 -4.63 10.75
CA TYR A 183 -1.89 -5.29 9.98
C TYR A 183 -2.53 -6.48 10.72
N LYS A 184 -1.69 -7.31 11.35
CA LYS A 184 -2.16 -8.43 12.19
C LYS A 184 -2.96 -7.92 13.38
N SER A 185 -2.47 -6.88 14.05
CA SER A 185 -3.14 -6.32 15.20
C SER A 185 -4.52 -5.78 14.78
N LEU A 186 -4.62 -5.06 13.65
CA LEU A 186 -5.87 -4.48 13.15
C LEU A 186 -6.90 -5.51 12.67
N ARG A 187 -6.54 -6.81 12.64
CA ARG A 187 -7.35 -7.89 12.06
C ARG A 187 -7.82 -7.56 10.64
N LEU A 188 -7.06 -6.74 9.93
CA LEU A 188 -7.27 -6.49 8.52
C LEU A 188 -6.66 -7.67 7.79
N ALA A 189 -7.49 -8.66 7.47
CA ALA A 189 -7.11 -9.64 6.48
C ALA A 189 -7.00 -8.90 5.14
N GLY A 190 -5.88 -8.98 4.43
CA GLY A 190 -5.88 -8.72 3.00
C GLY A 190 -5.90 -7.28 2.45
N PRO A 191 -5.44 -6.19 3.11
CA PRO A 191 -5.00 -5.01 2.38
C PRO A 191 -3.86 -5.40 1.41
N PRO A 192 -3.78 -4.82 0.20
CA PRO A 192 -2.79 -5.26 -0.79
C PRO A 192 -1.37 -5.11 -0.26
N LEU A 193 -1.10 -4.02 0.48
CA LEU A 193 0.19 -3.76 1.12
C LEU A 193 0.57 -4.84 2.14
N ALA A 194 -0.37 -5.23 3.02
CA ALA A 194 -0.14 -6.33 3.95
C ALA A 194 0.17 -7.65 3.23
N VAL A 195 -0.51 -7.93 2.11
CA VAL A 195 -0.28 -9.13 1.29
C VAL A 195 1.08 -9.07 0.60
N ALA A 196 1.46 -7.91 0.05
CA ALA A 196 2.77 -7.72 -0.58
C ALA A 196 3.90 -7.91 0.44
N THR A 197 3.86 -7.21 1.58
CA THR A 197 4.85 -7.35 2.66
C THR A 197 4.90 -8.78 3.20
N ALA A 198 3.76 -9.47 3.32
CA ALA A 198 3.69 -10.86 3.78
C ALA A 198 4.30 -11.81 2.76
N THR A 199 4.06 -11.59 1.48
CA THR A 199 4.62 -12.38 0.39
C THR A 199 6.12 -12.18 0.28
N LYS A 200 6.61 -10.93 0.37
CA LYS A 200 8.05 -10.61 0.46
C LYS A 200 8.68 -11.38 1.63
N SER A 201 8.11 -11.27 2.82
CA SER A 201 8.60 -11.94 4.03
C SER A 201 8.55 -13.47 3.96
N ALA A 202 7.49 -14.06 3.39
CA ALA A 202 7.36 -15.50 3.22
C ALA A 202 8.37 -16.06 2.21
N THR A 203 8.59 -15.34 1.11
CA THR A 203 9.60 -15.67 0.09
C THR A 203 10.99 -15.70 0.73
N LEU A 204 11.34 -14.66 1.49
CA LEU A 204 12.59 -14.60 2.25
C LEU A 204 12.76 -15.77 3.23
N LYS A 205 11.68 -16.22 3.89
CA LYS A 205 11.71 -17.36 4.83
C LYS A 205 11.87 -18.72 4.14
N LEU A 206 11.12 -18.96 3.06
CA LEU A 206 11.16 -20.23 2.31
C LEU A 206 12.53 -20.48 1.68
N MET A 207 13.26 -19.40 1.38
CA MET A 207 14.59 -19.45 0.78
C MET A 207 15.72 -19.73 1.79
N GLY A 208 15.39 -20.06 3.04
CA GLY A 208 16.33 -20.64 3.99
C GLY A 208 17.42 -19.68 4.44
N PHE A 209 17.06 -18.67 5.24
CA PHE A 209 18.02 -17.88 6.03
C PHE A 209 18.66 -18.74 7.14
N SER A 210 19.45 -19.70 6.70
CA SER A 210 20.62 -20.30 7.34
C SER A 210 21.41 -20.96 6.20
N SER A 211 22.43 -20.24 5.70
CA SER A 211 23.33 -20.58 4.58
C SER A 211 22.81 -20.34 3.14
N MET A 212 22.82 -19.07 2.70
CA MET A 212 22.73 -18.77 1.26
C MET A 212 24.05 -19.16 0.56
N THR A 213 24.01 -20.21 -0.24
CA THR A 213 25.10 -20.56 -1.17
C THR A 213 25.07 -19.61 -2.38
N SER A 214 26.20 -19.49 -3.10
CA SER A 214 26.38 -18.66 -4.30
C SER A 214 25.38 -18.93 -5.44
N GLN A 215 24.60 -20.02 -5.36
CA GLN A 215 23.58 -20.41 -6.33
C GLN A 215 22.20 -19.79 -6.06
N ALA A 216 21.92 -19.33 -4.84
CA ALA A 216 20.59 -18.81 -4.47
C ALA A 216 20.41 -17.31 -4.80
N LYS A 217 21.51 -16.55 -4.92
CA LYS A 217 21.49 -15.13 -5.33
C LYS A 217 20.87 -14.90 -6.72
N PRO A 218 21.27 -15.61 -7.80
CA PRO A 218 20.65 -15.41 -9.10
C PRO A 218 19.19 -15.84 -9.14
N VAL A 219 18.76 -16.83 -8.33
CA VAL A 219 17.35 -17.24 -8.23
C VAL A 219 16.52 -16.18 -7.50
N MET A 220 17.05 -15.54 -6.46
CA MET A 220 16.41 -14.38 -5.82
C MET A 220 16.32 -13.22 -6.80
N GLU A 221 17.42 -12.84 -7.44
CA GLU A 221 17.41 -11.79 -8.46
C GLU A 221 16.41 -12.13 -9.57
N GLU A 222 16.30 -13.39 -10.01
CA GLU A 222 15.35 -13.81 -11.04
C GLU A 222 13.90 -13.81 -10.54
N GLU A 223 13.58 -14.26 -9.33
CA GLU A 223 12.21 -14.21 -8.79
C GLU A 223 11.77 -12.78 -8.50
N PHE A 224 12.66 -11.93 -7.98
CA PHE A 224 12.40 -10.49 -7.86
C PHE A 224 12.37 -9.81 -9.23
N ARG A 225 13.17 -10.23 -10.22
CA ARG A 225 13.18 -9.69 -11.61
C ARG A 225 11.97 -10.13 -12.44
N ARG A 226 11.50 -11.36 -12.25
CA ARG A 226 10.23 -11.91 -12.80
C ARG A 226 9.03 -11.16 -12.23
N ARG A 227 9.12 -10.69 -10.99
CA ARG A 227 8.13 -9.78 -10.38
C ARG A 227 8.33 -8.32 -10.81
N ARG A 228 9.55 -7.92 -11.20
CA ARG A 228 9.91 -6.55 -11.63
C ARG A 228 9.69 -6.20 -13.12
N ILE A 229 9.45 -7.10 -14.10
CA ILE A 229 9.37 -6.62 -15.51
C ILE A 229 8.37 -7.34 -16.46
N ILE A 230 7.70 -6.46 -17.23
CA ILE A 230 7.24 -6.51 -18.65
C ILE A 230 5.72 -6.63 -18.86
N PHE A 231 5.11 -5.45 -19.05
CA PHE A 231 3.99 -5.30 -19.98
C PHE A 231 4.41 -5.88 -21.35
N VAL A 232 3.82 -7.01 -21.73
CA VAL A 232 3.57 -7.30 -23.15
C VAL A 232 2.15 -6.85 -23.42
N CYS A 233 2.04 -5.61 -23.93
CA CYS A 233 1.16 -5.15 -25.00
C CYS A 233 1.40 -3.66 -25.20
#